data_AF-A0AA50FXR4-F1
#
_entry.id   AF-A0AA50FXR4-F1
#
_cell.length_a   1.000
_cell.length_b   1.000
_cell.length_c   1.000
_cell.angle_alpha   90.00
_cell.angle_beta   90.00
_cell.angle_gamma   90.00
#
_symmetry.space_group_name_H-M   'P 1'
#
loop_
_entity.id
_entity.type
_entity.pdbx_description
1 polymer ?
#
loop_
_entity_poly.entity_id
_entity_poly.type
_entity_poly.pdbx_seq_one_letter_code
_entity_poly.pdbx_strand_id
1 'polypeptide(L)'
;RLHAWGNTLKESFEQCGMAMFAYMTEMDYVQIKEVHTVEANADDLMGLLYHFLDELLYLFSVEPFLICKKLVITEFNTEEFRIICKCYGEEFQIGKHPQGSEVKAITYSAMQIIDQP
;
A
#
# COMPACT_ATOMS: atom_id res chain seq x y z
N ARG A 1 -9.82 5.92 -9.08
CA ARG A 1 -8.99 4.86 -9.71
C ARG A 1 -7.55 5.24 -9.46
N LEU A 2 -6.73 4.32 -8.94
CA LEU A 2 -5.31 4.56 -8.71
C LEU A 2 -4.53 3.98 -9.91
N HIS A 3 -3.63 4.77 -10.46
CA HIS A 3 -2.70 4.32 -11.51
C HIS A 3 -1.29 4.50 -10.94
N ALA A 4 -0.50 3.43 -10.96
CA ALA A 4 0.87 3.41 -10.47
C ALA A 4 1.77 2.65 -11.45
N TRP A 5 3.04 3.00 -11.47
CA TRP A 5 4.06 2.42 -12.33
C TRP A 5 5.40 2.42 -11.60
N GLY A 6 6.34 1.62 -12.11
CA GLY A 6 7.70 1.53 -11.60
C GLY A 6 8.59 0.87 -12.65
N ASN A 7 9.90 0.85 -12.40
CA ASN A 7 10.87 0.16 -13.26
C ASN A 7 10.77 -1.36 -13.13
N THR A 8 10.10 -1.84 -12.08
CA THR A 8 9.80 -3.25 -11.87
C THR A 8 8.36 -3.41 -11.39
N LEU A 9 7.78 -4.59 -11.60
CA LEU A 9 6.46 -4.95 -11.07
C LEU A 9 6.38 -4.76 -9.55
N LYS A 10 7.46 -5.08 -8.82
CA LYS A 10 7.56 -4.83 -7.39
C LYS A 10 7.42 -3.34 -7.05
N GLU A 11 8.14 -2.48 -7.77
CA GLU A 11 8.08 -1.03 -7.57
C GLU A 11 6.67 -0.49 -7.89
N SER A 12 5.99 -1.01 -8.93
CA SER A 12 4.63 -0.56 -9.24
C SER A 12 3.63 -0.92 -8.13
N PHE A 13 3.80 -2.06 -7.45
CA PHE A 13 3.01 -2.42 -6.27
C PHE A 13 3.28 -1.46 -5.10
N GLU A 14 4.55 -1.18 -4.78
CA GLU A 14 4.93 -0.19 -3.76
C GLU A 14 4.30 1.19 -4.06
N GLN A 15 4.40 1.65 -5.31
CA GLN A 15 3.80 2.92 -5.74
C GLN A 15 2.28 2.91 -5.68
N CYS A 16 1.63 1.78 -5.94
CA CYS A 16 0.17 1.65 -5.81
C CYS A 16 -0.28 1.83 -4.36
N GLY A 17 0.42 1.19 -3.41
CA GLY A 17 0.20 1.40 -1.98
C GLY A 17 0.47 2.84 -1.53
N MET A 18 1.55 3.45 -2.02
CA MET A 18 1.85 4.86 -1.75
C MET A 18 0.78 5.79 -2.32
N ALA A 19 0.24 5.51 -3.51
CA ALA A 19 -0.82 6.30 -4.12
C ALA A 19 -2.12 6.23 -3.29
N MET A 20 -2.42 5.08 -2.68
CA MET A 20 -3.54 4.94 -1.76
C MET A 20 -3.38 5.86 -0.54
N PHE A 21 -2.22 5.81 0.14
CA PHE A 21 -1.98 6.68 1.30
C PHE A 21 -1.95 8.16 0.92
N ALA A 22 -1.40 8.51 -0.25
CA ALA A 22 -1.34 9.90 -0.73
C ALA A 22 -2.73 10.46 -1.05
N TYR A 23 -3.71 9.60 -1.28
CA TYR A 23 -5.11 9.99 -1.42
C TYR A 23 -5.78 10.31 -0.07
N MET A 24 -5.29 9.70 1.01
CA MET A 24 -5.81 9.86 2.37
C MET A 24 -5.27 11.11 3.07
N THR A 25 -4.01 11.50 2.81
CA THR A 25 -3.37 12.69 3.40
C THR A 25 -2.18 13.17 2.59
N GLU A 26 -1.78 14.42 2.83
CA GLU A 26 -0.55 14.98 2.29
C GLU A 26 0.68 14.33 2.93
N MET A 27 1.52 13.73 2.09
CA MET A 27 2.67 12.95 2.54
C MET A 27 3.73 13.80 3.24
N ASP A 28 3.86 15.08 2.94
CA ASP A 28 4.91 15.95 3.50
C ASP A 28 4.83 16.14 5.02
N TYR A 29 3.65 15.90 5.59
CA TYR A 29 3.42 15.94 7.03
C TYR A 29 3.73 14.61 7.74
N VAL A 30 3.93 13.53 6.98
CA VAL A 30 4.17 12.18 7.50
C VAL A 30 5.67 11.93 7.64
N GLN A 31 6.08 11.50 8.83
CA GLN A 31 7.45 11.18 9.21
C GLN A 31 7.61 9.67 9.37
N ILE A 32 8.84 9.17 9.19
CA ILE A 32 9.17 7.77 9.48
C ILE A 32 9.60 7.71 10.95
N LYS A 33 8.74 7.16 11.80
CA LYS A 33 8.98 6.96 13.24
C LYS A 33 8.93 5.50 13.64
N GLU A 34 8.09 4.72 12.97
CA GLU A 34 7.90 3.30 13.22
C GLU A 34 7.91 2.51 11.91
N VAL A 35 8.07 1.20 12.05
CA VAL A 35 8.03 0.25 10.95
C VAL A 35 7.16 -0.92 11.33
N HIS A 36 6.24 -1.26 10.45
CA HIS A 36 5.41 -2.46 10.55
C HIS A 36 5.67 -3.37 9.36
N THR A 37 5.40 -4.65 9.52
CA THR A 37 5.50 -5.62 8.43
C THR A 37 4.11 -6.10 8.10
N VAL A 38 3.74 -6.06 6.83
CA VAL A 38 2.53 -6.70 6.31
C VAL A 38 2.94 -7.86 5.42
N GLU A 39 2.14 -8.92 5.45
CA GLU A 39 2.28 -10.08 4.58
C GLU A 39 0.97 -10.29 3.83
N ALA A 40 1.03 -10.55 2.54
CA ALA A 40 -0.13 -10.87 1.72
C ALA A 40 0.19 -12.07 0.83
N ASN A 41 -0.82 -12.93 0.63
CA ASN A 41 -0.75 -14.09 -0.26
C ASN A 41 -2.03 -14.18 -1.08
N ALA A 42 -1.96 -14.79 -2.26
CA ALA A 42 -3.12 -15.00 -3.12
C ALA A 42 -2.94 -16.22 -4.05
N ASP A 43 -3.94 -16.48 -4.89
CA ASP A 43 -3.86 -17.52 -5.93
C ASP A 43 -3.41 -16.98 -7.29
N ASP A 44 -3.38 -15.66 -7.46
CA ASP A 44 -2.93 -14.97 -8.67
C ASP A 44 -2.40 -13.55 -8.36
N LEU A 45 -1.87 -12.88 -9.38
CA LEU A 45 -1.25 -11.57 -9.24
C LEU A 45 -2.24 -10.44 -8.93
N MET A 46 -3.49 -10.54 -9.41
CA MET A 46 -4.53 -9.53 -9.12
C MET A 46 -5.02 -9.67 -7.68
N GLY A 47 -5.25 -10.90 -7.22
CA GLY A 47 -5.53 -11.22 -5.84
C GLY A 47 -4.41 -10.77 -4.93
N LEU A 48 -3.16 -10.93 -5.36
CA LEU A 48 -2.00 -10.48 -4.60
C LEU A 48 -1.98 -8.95 -4.43
N LEU A 49 -2.26 -8.20 -5.50
CA LEU A 49 -2.39 -6.74 -5.41
C LEU A 49 -3.57 -6.33 -4.52
N TYR A 50 -4.71 -7.01 -4.66
CA TYR A 50 -5.89 -6.76 -3.84
C TYR A 50 -5.57 -6.95 -2.36
N HIS A 51 -5.08 -8.13 -1.96
CA HIS A 51 -4.77 -8.44 -0.57
C HIS A 51 -3.67 -7.56 -0.01
N PHE A 52 -2.66 -7.23 -0.82
CA PHE A 52 -1.61 -6.29 -0.39
C PHE A 52 -2.18 -4.91 -0.05
N LEU A 53 -3.03 -4.33 -0.91
CA LEU A 53 -3.65 -3.03 -0.63
C LEU A 53 -4.65 -3.11 0.54
N ASP A 54 -5.34 -4.24 0.70
CA ASP A 54 -6.30 -4.46 1.77
C ASP A 54 -5.59 -4.55 3.14
N GLU A 55 -4.46 -5.24 3.23
CA GLU A 55 -3.60 -5.28 4.42
C GLU A 55 -3.05 -3.89 4.78
N LEU A 56 -2.63 -3.10 3.77
CA LEU A 56 -2.22 -1.71 3.99
C LEU A 56 -3.37 -0.83 4.49
N LEU A 57 -4.58 -1.02 3.94
CA LEU A 57 -5.77 -0.30 4.37
C LEU A 57 -6.16 -0.71 5.79
N TYR A 58 -6.06 -1.99 6.13
CA TYR A 58 -6.29 -2.51 7.47
C TYR A 58 -5.32 -1.88 8.49
N LEU A 59 -4.02 -1.83 8.15
CA LEU A 59 -2.99 -1.22 8.99
C LEU A 59 -3.25 0.27 9.29
N PHE A 60 -3.92 0.98 8.38
CA PHE A 60 -4.37 2.35 8.59
C PHE A 60 -5.72 2.44 9.33
N SER A 61 -6.60 1.45 9.14
CA SER A 61 -7.98 1.50 9.66
C SER A 61 -8.12 0.96 11.08
N VAL A 62 -7.16 0.18 11.55
CA VAL A 62 -7.10 -0.41 12.89
C VAL A 62 -5.83 0.05 13.60
N GLU A 63 -5.81 -0.01 14.94
CA GLU A 63 -4.60 0.26 15.74
C GLU A 63 -3.39 -0.44 15.10
N PRO A 64 -2.31 0.30 14.76
CA PRO A 64 -1.95 1.64 15.26
C PRO A 64 -2.37 2.83 14.37
N PHE A 65 -3.26 2.66 13.40
CA PHE A 65 -3.67 3.69 12.43
C PHE A 65 -2.49 4.24 11.62
N LEU A 66 -1.61 3.35 11.14
CA LEU A 66 -0.37 3.74 10.50
C LEU A 66 -0.62 4.40 9.14
N ILE A 67 -0.13 5.62 8.96
CA ILE A 67 0.01 6.23 7.65
C ILE A 67 1.45 6.05 7.14
N CYS A 68 1.63 5.37 6.01
CA CYS A 68 2.97 5.06 5.49
C CYS A 68 3.52 6.20 4.62
N LYS A 69 4.73 6.66 4.94
CA LYS A 69 5.53 7.58 4.11
C LYS A 69 6.40 6.83 3.10
N LYS A 70 6.69 5.55 3.37
CA LYS A 70 7.49 4.69 2.49
C LYS A 70 7.07 3.23 2.65
N LEU A 71 6.94 2.54 1.52
CA LEU A 71 6.77 1.10 1.44
C LEU A 71 8.02 0.48 0.82
N VAL A 72 8.44 -0.67 1.36
CA VAL A 72 9.55 -1.46 0.81
C VAL A 72 9.16 -2.93 0.84
N ILE A 73 8.86 -3.47 -0.33
CA ILE A 73 8.64 -4.89 -0.52
C ILE A 73 9.99 -5.60 -0.43
N THR A 74 10.15 -6.38 0.63
CA THR A 74 11.36 -7.17 0.91
C THR A 74 11.30 -8.57 0.31
N GLU A 75 10.09 -9.11 0.10
CA GLU A 75 9.85 -10.38 -0.60
C GLU A 75 8.71 -10.17 -1.60
N PHE A 76 8.93 -10.56 -2.86
CA PHE A 76 7.95 -10.49 -3.94
C PHE A 76 8.07 -11.77 -4.77
N ASN A 77 7.32 -12.80 -4.38
CA ASN A 77 7.30 -14.08 -5.07
C ASN A 77 6.09 -14.14 -5.99
N THR A 78 6.33 -14.12 -7.31
CA THR A 78 5.28 -14.19 -8.34
C THR A 78 4.87 -15.61 -8.69
N GLU A 79 5.60 -16.63 -8.24
CA GLU A 79 5.26 -18.05 -8.43
C GLU A 79 4.34 -18.55 -7.32
N GLU A 80 4.63 -18.16 -6.08
CA GLU A 80 3.82 -18.48 -4.89
C GLU A 80 2.81 -17.37 -4.55
N PHE A 81 2.80 -16.28 -5.33
CA PHE A 81 1.97 -15.09 -5.12
C PHE A 81 2.01 -14.59 -3.67
N ARG A 82 3.21 -14.24 -3.20
CA ARG A 82 3.49 -13.79 -1.83
C ARG A 82 4.22 -12.46 -1.80
N ILE A 83 3.80 -11.58 -0.90
CA ILE A 83 4.44 -10.30 -0.60
C ILE A 83 4.76 -10.21 0.88
N ILE A 84 5.98 -9.77 1.22
CA ILE A 84 6.32 -9.22 2.53
C ILE A 84 6.78 -7.78 2.33
N CYS A 85 6.13 -6.84 3.00
CA CYS A 85 6.41 -5.42 2.86
C CYS A 85 6.68 -4.76 4.21
N LYS A 86 7.74 -3.96 4.27
CA LYS A 86 8.01 -3.05 5.38
C LYS A 86 7.35 -1.70 5.13
N CYS A 87 6.52 -1.31 6.08
CA CYS A 87 5.68 -0.13 6.07
C CYS A 87 6.25 0.90 7.04
N TYR A 88 6.85 1.96 6.52
CA TYR A 88 7.52 3.00 7.31
C TYR A 88 6.64 4.24 7.39
N GLY A 89 6.37 4.71 8.61
CA GLY A 89 5.44 5.81 8.81
C GLY A 89 5.30 6.20 10.26
N GLU A 90 4.10 6.70 10.60
CA GLU A 90 3.67 7.01 11.96
C GLU A 90 2.15 6.90 12.07
N GLU A 91 1.63 6.81 13.29
CA GLU A 91 0.19 6.92 13.58
C GLU A 91 -0.42 8.20 13.00
N PHE A 92 -1.59 8.06 12.38
CA PHE A 92 -2.34 9.19 11.83
C PHE A 92 -2.93 10.08 12.94
N GLN A 93 -2.58 11.38 12.94
CA GLN A 93 -3.03 12.35 13.94
C GLN A 93 -3.88 13.47 13.33
N ILE A 94 -5.09 13.63 13.84
CA ILE A 94 -5.99 14.76 13.51
C ILE A 94 -5.32 16.07 13.94
N GLY A 95 -5.30 17.05 13.03
CA GLY A 95 -4.67 18.36 13.25
C GLY A 95 -3.19 18.43 12.87
N LYS A 96 -2.51 17.29 12.77
CA LYS A 96 -1.17 17.21 12.16
C LYS A 96 -1.24 16.87 10.68
N HIS A 97 -2.01 15.84 10.33
CA HIS A 97 -2.13 15.35 8.96
C HIS A 97 -3.39 15.93 8.29
N PRO A 98 -3.28 16.64 7.15
CA PRO A 98 -4.44 17.12 6.41
C PRO A 98 -5.35 15.96 6.01
N GLN A 99 -6.65 16.08 6.31
CA GLN A 99 -7.62 15.05 5.93
C GLN A 99 -7.91 15.14 4.43
N GLY A 100 -7.43 14.15 3.69
CA GLY A 100 -7.82 13.89 2.31
C GLY A 100 -9.13 13.13 2.26
N SER A 101 -9.22 12.17 1.33
CA SER A 101 -10.39 11.32 1.19
C SER A 101 -10.19 9.98 1.87
N GLU A 102 -11.21 9.54 2.61
CA GLU A 102 -11.25 8.19 3.19
C GLU A 102 -11.34 7.14 2.08
N VAL A 103 -10.47 6.13 2.14
CA VAL A 103 -10.59 4.92 1.34
C VAL A 103 -11.29 3.87 2.19
N LYS A 104 -12.37 3.27 1.69
CA LYS A 104 -13.20 2.32 2.45
C LYS A 104 -12.97 0.86 2.12
N ALA A 105 -12.59 0.59 0.87
CA ALA A 105 -12.40 -0.76 0.38
C ALA A 105 -11.56 -0.76 -0.89
N ILE A 106 -10.86 -1.86 -1.10
CA ILE A 106 -10.22 -2.20 -2.38
C ILE A 106 -11.24 -2.94 -3.24
N THR A 107 -11.20 -2.78 -4.56
CA THR A 107 -12.13 -3.46 -5.47
C THR A 107 -11.43 -4.03 -6.69
N TYR A 108 -11.90 -5.17 -7.19
CA TYR A 108 -11.46 -5.76 -8.46
C TYR A 108 -11.98 -5.03 -9.70
N SER A 109 -12.90 -4.07 -9.54
CA SER A 109 -13.56 -3.39 -10.67
C SER A 109 -12.54 -2.68 -11.56
N ALA A 110 -12.32 -3.22 -12.76
CA ALA A 110 -11.32 -2.75 -13.71
C ALA A 110 -9.88 -2.73 -13.15
N MET A 111 -9.56 -3.67 -12.25
CA MET A 111 -8.18 -3.91 -11.83
C MET A 111 -7.39 -4.48 -13.00
N GLN A 112 -6.21 -3.90 -13.26
CA GLN A 112 -5.34 -4.29 -14.35
C GLN A 112 -3.89 -4.26 -13.87
N ILE A 113 -3.13 -5.27 -14.28
CA ILE A 113 -1.68 -5.33 -14.10
C ILE A 113 -1.09 -5.53 -15.49
N ILE A 114 -0.25 -4.59 -15.91
CA ILE A 114 0.39 -4.58 -17.21
C ILE A 114 1.88 -4.73 -16.95
N ASP A 115 2.38 -5.95 -17.10
CA ASP A 115 3.81 -6.25 -17.03
C ASP A 115 4.32 -6.41 -18.47
N GLN A 116 4.87 -5.32 -19.01
CA GLN A 116 5.41 -5.29 -20.38
C GLN A 116 6.94 -5.18 -20.33
N PRO A 117 7.65 -5.90 -21.23
CA PRO A 117 9.10 -5.84 -21.36
C PRO A 117 9.62 -4.50 -21.89
#